data_AF-A0AAW2Y613-F1
#
_entry.id   AF-A0AAW2Y613-F1
#
_cell.length_a   1.000
_cell.length_b   1.000
_cell.length_c   1.000
_cell.angle_alpha   90.00
_cell.angle_beta   90.00
_cell.angle_gamma   90.00
#
_symmetry.space_group_name_H-M   'P 1'
#
loop_
_entity.id
_entity.type
_entity.pdbx_description
1 polymer ?
#
loop_
_entity_poly.entity_id
_entity_poly.type
_entity_poly.pdbx_seq_one_letter_code
_entity_poly.pdbx_strand_id
1 'polypeptide(L)' 'MSKNPLIMIMETNKFNGTNYNDWLSNLKIVLDFENQGYVLDKPLPAALPEGSLPEEHLTFEKWHEDN' A
#
# COMPACT_ATOMS: atom_id res chain seq x y z
N MET A 1 -10.73 12.74 -20.68
CA MET A 1 -9.57 12.51 -19.80
C MET A 1 -9.27 11.03 -19.82
N SER A 2 -8.16 10.59 -20.42
CA SER A 2 -7.73 9.19 -20.36
C SER A 2 -7.28 8.88 -18.93
N LYS A 3 -7.87 7.87 -18.28
CA LYS A 3 -7.41 7.40 -16.97
C LYS A 3 -5.98 6.88 -17.10
N ASN A 4 -5.13 7.17 -16.10
CA ASN A 4 -3.78 6.62 -16.04
C ASN A 4 -3.87 5.08 -16.05
N PRO A 5 -3.16 4.38 -16.96
CA PRO A 5 -3.18 2.91 -17.03
C PRO A 5 -2.87 2.19 -15.72
N LEU A 6 -2.01 2.77 -14.87
CA LEU A 6 -1.67 2.21 -13.56
C LEU A 6 -2.85 2.25 -12.60
N ILE A 7 -3.58 3.37 -12.59
CA ILE A 7 -4.81 3.53 -11.81
C ILE A 7 -5.86 2.52 -12.30
N MET A 8 -5.97 2.34 -13.62
CA MET A 8 -6.89 1.37 -14.20
C MET A 8 -6.56 -0.08 -13.80
N ILE A 9 -5.28 -0.44 -13.72
CA ILE A 9 -4.82 -1.76 -13.24
C ILE A 9 -5.22 -2.00 -11.78
N MET A 10 -5.09 -0.97 -10.94
CA MET A 10 -5.48 -1.04 -9.52
C MET A 10 -7.00 -1.08 -9.35
N GLU A 11 -7.75 -0.33 -10.16
CA GLU A 11 -9.21 -0.33 -10.14
C GLU A 11 -9.79 -1.69 -10.58
N THR A 12 -9.18 -2.33 -11.58
CA THR A 12 -9.67 -3.60 -12.16
C THR A 12 -9.61 -4.75 -11.16
N ASN A 13 -8.53 -4.85 -10.39
CA ASN A 13 -8.37 -5.84 -9.32
C ASN A 13 -8.29 -5.16 -7.95
N LYS A 14 -9.27 -4.32 -7.64
CA LYS A 14 -9.39 -3.77 -6.29
C LYS A 14 -9.49 -4.92 -5.29
N PHE A 15 -8.80 -4.79 -4.16
CA PHE A 15 -8.81 -5.81 -3.13
C PHE A 15 -10.24 -6.05 -2.64
N ASN A 16 -10.68 -7.31 -2.67
CA ASN A 16 -12.04 -7.74 -2.31
C ASN A 16 -12.06 -8.82 -1.21
N GLY A 17 -10.91 -9.12 -0.61
CA GLY A 17 -10.74 -10.13 0.43
C GLY A 17 -10.43 -11.53 -0.11
N THR A 18 -10.75 -11.86 -1.36
CA THR A 18 -10.47 -13.19 -1.94
C THR A 18 -9.39 -13.17 -3.02
N ASN A 19 -9.08 -12.00 -3.58
CA ASN A 19 -8.14 -11.82 -4.69
C ASN A 19 -6.74 -11.34 -4.25
N TYR A 20 -6.28 -11.73 -3.06
CA TYR A 20 -5.02 -11.21 -2.49
C TYR A 20 -3.84 -11.33 -3.46
N ASN A 21 -3.64 -12.49 -4.10
CA ASN A 21 -2.51 -12.71 -5.01
C ASN A 21 -2.58 -11.84 -6.28
N ASP A 22 -3.78 -11.68 -6.85
CA ASP A 22 -3.98 -10.85 -8.05
C ASP A 22 -3.79 -9.37 -7.71
N TRP A 23 -4.35 -8.94 -6.58
CA TRP A 23 -4.18 -7.58 -6.06
C TRP A 23 -2.71 -7.27 -5.77
N LEU A 24 -2.00 -8.17 -5.06
CA LEU A 24 -0.59 -7.99 -4.72
C LEU A 24 0.29 -7.95 -5.98
N SER A 25 -0.01 -8.77 -6.99
CA SER A 25 0.72 -8.76 -8.26
C SER A 25 0.54 -7.44 -8.99
N ASN A 26 -0.69 -6.91 -9.05
CA ASN A 26 -0.95 -5.59 -9.63
C ASN A 26 -0.27 -4.47 -8.86
N LEU A 27 -0.27 -4.54 -7.52
CA LEU A 27 0.42 -3.57 -6.67
C LEU A 27 1.93 -3.57 -6.94
N LYS A 28 2.56 -4.75 -7.03
CA LYS A 28 3.99 -4.87 -7.36
C LYS A 28 4.32 -4.24 -8.72
N ILE A 29 3.51 -4.48 -9.75
CA ILE A 29 3.69 -3.86 -11.07
C ILE A 29 3.69 -2.33 -10.98
N VAL A 30 2.74 -1.74 -10.25
CA VAL A 30 2.64 -0.29 -10.09
C VAL A 30 3.85 0.26 -9.32
N LEU A 31 4.23 -0.38 -8.21
CA LEU A 31 5.35 0.04 -7.39
C LEU A 31 6.68 -0.08 -8.15
N ASP A 32 6.89 -1.14 -8.91
CA ASP A 32 8.09 -1.32 -9.74
C ASP A 32 8.16 -0.26 -10.84
N PHE A 33 7.03 0.07 -11.47
CA PHE A 33 6.96 1.13 -12.47
C PHE A 33 7.31 2.51 -11.89
N GLU A 34 6.92 2.77 -10.65
CA GLU A 34 7.25 4.02 -9.92
C GLU A 34 8.62 3.97 -9.22
N ASN A 35 9.38 2.88 -9.38
CA ASN A 35 10.65 2.62 -8.69
C ASN A 35 10.52 2.71 -7.16
N GLN A 36 9.37 2.29 -6.63
CA GLN A 36 9.02 2.25 -5.20
C GLN A 36 8.86 0.81 -4.69
N GLY A 37 9.18 -0.23 -5.46
CA GLY A 37 9.04 -1.64 -5.04
C GLY A 37 9.63 -1.96 -3.65
N TYR A 38 10.70 -1.25 -3.28
CA TYR A 38 11.37 -1.36 -1.98
C TYR A 38 10.45 -1.18 -0.76
N VAL A 39 9.28 -0.53 -0.90
CA VAL A 39 8.36 -0.29 0.23
C VAL A 39 7.77 -1.59 0.78
N LEU A 40 7.70 -2.65 -0.03
CA LEU A 40 7.18 -3.95 0.41
C LEU A 40 8.20 -4.75 1.23
N ASP A 41 9.49 -4.48 1.03
CA ASP A 41 10.58 -5.20 1.70
C ASP A 41 11.10 -4.46 2.94
N LYS A 42 10.75 -3.18 3.10
CA LYS A 42 11.18 -2.37 4.24
C LYS A 42 10.44 -2.78 5.51
N PRO A 43 11.14 -2.81 6.66
CA PRO A 43 10.47 -2.95 7.94
C PRO A 43 9.52 -1.77 8.16
N LEU A 44 8.53 -1.97 9.04
CA LEU A 44 7.65 -0.89 9.45
C LEU A 44 8.47 0.34 9.90
N PRO A 45 8.00 1.56 9.62
CA PRO A 45 8.64 2.76 10.14
C PRO A 45 8.73 2.69 11.67
N ALA A 46 9.84 3.15 12.25
CA ALA A 46 9.98 3.19 13.72
C ALA A 46 9.13 4.30 14.36
N ALA A 47 8.72 5.29 13.58
CA ALA A 47 7.88 6.40 14.01
C ALA A 47 7.12 6.98 12.81
N LEU A 48 5.96 7.57 13.09
CA LEU A 48 5.22 8.35 12.12
C LEU A 48 5.86 9.74 11.90
N PRO A 49 5.69 10.35 10.71
CA PRO A 49 6.11 11.72 10.45
C PRO A 49 5.45 12.74 11.39
N GLU A 50 6.13 13.85 11.63
CA GLU A 50 5.55 14.97 12.36
C GLU A 50 4.37 15.56 11.56
N GLY A 51 3.19 15.64 12.20
CA GLY A 51 1.96 16.08 11.54
C GLY A 51 1.04 14.96 11.04
N SER A 52 1.36 13.70 11.34
CA SER A 52 0.43 12.59 11.10
C SER A 52 -0.92 12.78 11.79
N LEU A 53 -1.98 12.26 11.16
CA LEU A 53 -3.33 12.37 11.68
C LEU A 53 -3.54 11.40 12.86
N PRO A 54 -4.41 11.72 13.84
CA PRO A 54 -4.68 10.83 14.97
C PRO A 54 -5.10 9.41 14.55
N GLU A 55 -5.80 9.28 13.42
CA GLU A 55 -6.21 7.99 12.83
C GLU A 55 -5.02 7.17 12.31
N GLU A 56 -4.00 7.84 11.77
CA GLU A 56 -2.74 7.21 11.37
C GLU A 56 -1.97 6.72 12.60
N HIS A 57 -1.97 7.50 13.68
CA HIS A 57 -1.38 7.11 14.96
C HIS A 57 -2.04 5.84 15.54
N LEU A 58 -3.37 5.78 15.56
CA LEU A 58 -4.10 4.60 16.03
C LEU A 58 -3.81 3.36 15.17
N THR A 59 -3.74 3.55 13.85
CA THR A 59 -3.41 2.45 12.92
C THR A 59 -1.98 1.94 13.15
N PHE A 60 -1.04 2.86 13.35
CA PHE A 60 0.36 2.55 13.61
C PHE A 60 0.57 1.83 14.94
N GLU A 61 -0.09 2.28 16.01
CA GLU A 61 -0.06 1.61 17.31
C GLU A 61 -0.59 0.17 17.22
N LYS A 62 -1.75 -0.02 16.58
CA LYS A 62 -2.34 -1.35 16.39
C LYS A 62 -1.41 -2.29 15.61
N TRP A 63 -0.75 -1.79 14.57
CA TRP A 63 0.22 -2.58 13.81
C TRP A 63 1.46 -3.00 14.61
N HIS A 64 1.85 -2.21 15.62
CA HIS A 64 2.90 -2.59 16.56
C HIS A 64 2.44 -3.61 17.59
N GLU A 65 1.15 -3.65 17.94
CA GLU A 65 0.59 -4.67 18.83
C GLU A 65 0.38 -6.03 18.13
N ASP A 66 0.02 -6.01 16.85
CA ASP A 66 -0.28 -7.21 16.05
C ASP A 66 0.98 -7.95 15.53
N ASN A 67 2.18 -7.34 15.63
CA ASN A 67 3.49 -7.90 15.22
C ASN A 67 4.33 -8.37 16.40
#